data_AF-A0A352W647-F1
#
_entry.id   AF-A0A352W647-F1
#
_cell.length_a   1.000
_cell.length_b   1.000
_cell.length_c   1.000
_cell.angle_alpha   90.00
_cell.angle_beta   90.00
_cell.angle_gamma   90.00
#
_symmetry.space_group_name_H-M   'P 1'
#
loop_
_entity.id
_entity.type
_entity.pdbx_description
1 polymer ?
#
loop_
_entity_poly.entity_id
_entity_poly.type
_entity_poly.pdbx_seq_one_letter_code
_entity_poly.pdbx_strand_id
1 'polypeptide(L)' 'PEALFNFLLLLGWHPSDEQELFTAEEALKVFTVDRINKSPVAFSTDKLDWFNGVYIRKMD' A
#
# COMPACT_ATOMS: atom_id res chain seq x y z
N PRO A 1 -0.28 -2.46 -12.47
CA PRO A 1 0.72 -1.53 -11.85
C PRO A 1 0.36 -1.10 -10.41
N GLU A 2 -0.93 -1.08 -10.11
CA GLU A 2 -1.61 -0.61 -8.92
C GLU A 2 -1.18 -1.37 -7.65
N ALA A 3 -1.05 -2.70 -7.75
CA ALA A 3 -0.60 -3.55 -6.64
C ALA A 3 0.79 -3.19 -6.12
N LEU A 4 1.76 -2.99 -7.04
CA LEU A 4 3.11 -2.61 -6.67
C LEU A 4 3.15 -1.20 -6.06
N PHE A 5 2.40 -0.26 -6.63
CA PHE A 5 2.27 1.10 -6.07
C PHE A 5 1.75 1.06 -4.62
N ASN A 6 0.65 0.35 -4.39
CA ASN A 6 0.06 0.24 -3.06
C ASN A 6 1.00 -0.46 -2.08
N PHE A 7 1.65 -1.55 -2.50
CA PHE A 7 2.59 -2.26 -1.65
C PHE A 7 3.72 -1.32 -1.20
N LEU A 8 4.33 -0.58 -2.13
CA LEU A 8 5.39 0.39 -1.84
C LEU A 8 4.90 1.56 -0.97
N LEU A 9 3.67 2.05 -1.19
CA LEU A 9 3.07 3.10 -0.38
C LEU A 9 3.03 2.71 1.11
N LEU A 10 2.72 1.44 1.41
CA LEU A 10 2.63 0.96 2.79
C LEU A 10 3.98 0.54 3.39
N LEU A 11 5.07 0.63 2.63
CA LEU A 11 6.41 0.37 3.15
C LEU A 11 6.87 1.59 3.96
N GLY A 12 6.58 1.56 5.25
CA GLY A 12 7.03 2.59 6.19
C GLY A 12 6.07 3.78 6.29
N TRP A 13 4.92 3.73 5.64
CA TRP A 13 3.81 4.67 5.88
C TRP A 13 2.53 3.88 6.15
N HIS A 14 1.71 4.35 7.10
CA HIS A 14 0.44 3.71 7.43
C HIS A 14 -0.66 4.76 7.48
N PRO A 15 -1.88 4.48 6.99
CA PRO A 15 -3.04 5.37 7.08
C PRO A 15 -3.61 5.42 8.51
N SER A 16 -4.55 6.34 8.74
CA SER A 16 -5.08 6.63 10.09
C SER A 16 -6.13 5.61 10.53
N ASP A 17 -6.64 4.89 9.54
CA ASP A 17 -7.53 3.75 9.66
C ASP A 17 -6.80 2.47 9.26
N GLU A 18 -7.56 1.38 9.08
CA GLU A 18 -7.08 0.06 8.71
C GLU A 18 -7.12 -0.18 7.18
N GLN A 19 -7.25 0.87 6.37
CA GLN A 19 -7.30 0.73 4.92
C GLN A 19 -5.94 0.23 4.40
N GLU A 20 -5.91 -0.91 3.72
CA GLU A 20 -4.69 -1.39 3.06
C GLU A 20 -4.73 -1.26 1.54
N LEU A 21 -5.92 -1.06 0.95
CA LEU A 21 -6.10 -0.98 -0.50
C LEU A 21 -6.32 0.48 -0.94
N PHE A 22 -5.49 0.98 -1.84
CA PHE A 22 -5.46 2.36 -2.31
C PHE A 22 -5.36 2.42 -3.83
N THR A 23 -6.17 3.30 -4.41
CA THR A 23 -5.84 3.92 -5.69
C THR A 23 -4.80 5.02 -5.49
N ALA A 24 -4.11 5.41 -6.56
CA ALA A 24 -3.18 6.55 -6.50
C ALA A 24 -3.89 7.85 -6.06
N GLU A 25 -5.13 8.06 -6.51
CA GLU A 25 -5.92 9.25 -6.14
C GLU A 25 -6.33 9.25 -4.66
N GLU A 26 -6.71 8.10 -4.10
CA GLU A 26 -7.00 7.98 -2.67
C GLU A 26 -5.74 8.22 -1.83
N ALA A 27 -4.62 7.61 -2.22
CA ALA A 27 -3.34 7.80 -1.54
C ALA A 27 -2.96 9.29 -1.49
N LEU A 28 -3.11 10.04 -2.59
CA LEU A 28 -2.81 11.48 -2.62
C LEU A 28 -3.66 12.32 -1.66
N LYS A 29 -4.89 11.89 -1.35
CA LYS A 29 -5.79 12.62 -0.43
C LYS A 29 -5.42 12.42 1.04
N VAL A 30 -4.84 11.27 1.38
CA VAL A 30 -4.59 10.88 2.77
C VAL A 30 -3.11 10.81 3.14
N PHE A 31 -2.21 10.80 2.16
CA PHE A 31 -0.79 10.71 2.39
C PHE A 31 -0.26 11.98 3.07
N THR A 32 0.47 11.77 4.15
CA THR A 32 1.15 12.83 4.88
C THR A 32 2.50 12.33 5.39
N VAL A 33 3.50 13.21 5.40
CA VAL A 33 4.89 12.87 5.75
C VAL A 33 5.05 12.55 7.24
N ASP A 34 4.22 13.12 8.10
CA ASP A 34 4.24 12.89 9.56
C ASP A 34 3.92 11.44 9.95
N ARG A 35 3.31 10.67 9.04
CA ARG A 35 2.91 9.27 9.29
C ARG A 35 3.88 8.25 8.68
N ILE A 36 5.02 8.73 8.20
CA ILE A 36 6.16 7.88 7.86
C ILE A 36 6.84 7.39 9.14
N ASN A 37 6.92 6.08 9.32
CA ASN A 37 7.58 5.40 10.42
C ASN A 37 9.06 5.14 10.09
N LYS A 38 9.95 5.37 11.06
CA LYS A 38 11.40 5.11 10.94
C LYS A 38 11.80 3.66 11.22
N SER A 39 10.85 2.82 11.61
CA SER A 39 11.11 1.41 11.89
C SER A 39 11.54 0.69 10.60
N PRO A 40 12.45 -0.29 10.69
CA PRO A 40 12.83 -1.11 9.55
C PRO A 40 11.60 -1.73 8.91
N VAL A 41 11.50 -1.63 7.59
CA VAL A 41 10.39 -2.21 6.85
C VAL A 41 10.79 -3.59 6.35
N ALA A 42 9.96 -4.59 6.62
CA ALA A 42 10.12 -5.92 6.05
C ALA A 42 9.56 -5.94 4.62
N PHE A 43 10.42 -6.21 3.64
CA PHE A 43 9.98 -6.49 2.28
C PHE A 43 9.52 -7.94 2.21
N SER A 44 8.19 -8.16 2.17
CA SER A 44 7.58 -9.48 2.07
C SER A 44 7.03 -9.70 0.65
N THR A 45 7.58 -10.69 -0.04
CA THR A 45 7.07 -11.15 -1.34
C THR A 45 5.66 -11.70 -1.20
N ASP A 46 5.36 -12.41 -0.11
CA ASP A 46 4.01 -12.95 0.14
C ASP A 46 2.96 -11.84 0.24
N LYS A 47 3.29 -10.71 0.88
CA LYS A 47 2.40 -9.55 0.94
C LYS A 47 2.23 -8.91 -0.44
N LEU A 48 3.30 -8.80 -1.22
CA LEU A 48 3.23 -8.30 -2.60
C LEU A 48 2.36 -9.21 -3.49
N ASP A 49 2.49 -10.53 -3.36
CA ASP A 49 1.68 -11.50 -4.09
C ASP A 49 0.19 -11.42 -3.69
N TRP A 50 -0.09 -11.20 -2.41
CA TRP A 50 -1.45 -10.93 -1.95
C TRP A 50 -2.03 -9.67 -2.62
N PHE A 51 -1.30 -8.56 -2.64
CA PHE A 51 -1.72 -7.35 -3.35
C PHE A 51 -1.98 -7.64 -4.82
N ASN A 52 -1.01 -8.26 -5.52
CA ASN A 52 -1.17 -8.63 -6.93
C ASN A 52 -2.44 -9.45 -7.17
N GLY A 53 -2.70 -10.46 -6.33
CA GLY A 53 -3.92 -11.28 -6.44
C GLY A 53 -5.21 -10.48 -6.23
N VAL A 54 -5.24 -9.56 -5.26
CA VAL A 54 -6.40 -8.70 -5.01
C VAL A 54 -6.68 -7.81 -6.22
N TYR A 55 -5.66 -7.16 -6.77
CA TYR A 55 -5.83 -6.27 -7.92
C TYR A 55 -6.19 -7.05 -9.19
N ILE A 56 -5.55 -8.19 -9.46
CA ILE A 56 -5.89 -9.04 -10.63
C ILE A 56 -7.36 -9.48 -10.57
N ARG A 57 -7.88 -9.89 -9.41
CA ARG A 57 -9.30 -10.27 -9.27
C ARG A 57 -10.28 -9.10 -9.42
N LYS A 58 -9.81 -7.86 -9.27
CA LYS A 58 -10.59 -6.64 -9.49
C LYS A 58 -10.50 -6.14 -10.94
N MET A 59 -9.56 -6.67 -11.72
CA MET A 59 -9.52 -6.48 -13.16
C MET A 59 -10.53 -7.47 -13.74
N ASP A 60 -11.57 -6.95 -14.38
CA ASP A 60 -12.70 -7.72 -14.91
C ASP A 60 -12.31 -8.99 -15.69
#